data_AF-A0A1U7Y3I6-F1
#
_entry.id   AF-A0A1U7Y3I6-F1
#
_cell.length_a   1.000
_cell.length_b   1.000
_cell.length_c   1.000
_cell.angle_alpha   90.00
_cell.angle_beta   90.00
_cell.angle_gamma   90.00
#
_symmetry.space_group_name_H-M   'P 1'
#
loop_
_entity.id
_entity.type
_entity.pdbx_description
1 polymer ?
#
loop_
_entity_poly.entity_id
_entity_poly.type
_entity_poly.pdbx_seq_one_letter_code
_entity_poly.pdbx_strand_id
1 'polypeptide(L)'
;MLRIAGRKLSSSAATRSSSAFFTRNPFTFTDDSSSPARSPSPASLASQFLDQFRGFSSNSVSPAHQTGLVSDLPATVAAIKNPSSKIVYDDSNHERYPPGDPSKRAFAYFVLTGGRFVYASLVRLLILKFVLSMSASKDVLALASLEVDLSSIEPGTTVTVKWRGKPVFIRRRTDEDINLANSVDLGSLRDPQQDAERVKNPEWLVVIGVCTHLGCIPLPNAGDFGGWFCPCHGSHYDISGRIRKGPAPYNLEVPTYSFMEENKLLIG
;
A
#
# COMPACT_ATOMS: atom_id res chain seq x y z
N MET A 1 17.26 24.71 50.26
CA MET A 1 16.45 24.38 51.45
C MET A 1 14.99 24.40 50.99
N LEU A 2 14.12 23.38 51.04
CA LEU A 2 13.94 22.21 51.90
C LEU A 2 13.02 21.17 51.18
N ARG A 3 13.38 19.87 51.28
CA ARG A 3 12.59 18.62 51.49
C ARG A 3 11.17 18.46 50.87
N ILE A 4 10.95 17.48 49.96
CA ILE A 4 10.55 16.05 50.15
C ILE A 4 9.18 15.81 50.82
N ALA A 5 8.24 15.24 50.05
CA ALA A 5 7.28 14.18 50.42
C ALA A 5 6.54 13.74 49.11
N GLY A 6 6.39 12.49 48.69
CA GLY A 6 6.50 11.21 49.38
C GLY A 6 5.14 10.68 49.82
N ARG A 7 4.30 10.18 48.89
CA ARG A 7 3.15 9.31 49.25
C ARG A 7 2.93 8.20 48.24
N LYS A 8 3.21 6.98 48.71
CA LYS A 8 2.81 5.68 48.16
C LYS A 8 1.33 5.44 48.40
N LEU A 9 0.66 4.76 47.47
CA LEU A 9 -0.48 3.91 47.78
C LEU A 9 -0.23 2.54 47.12
N SER A 10 -0.13 1.52 47.97
CA SER A 10 -0.15 0.10 47.62
C SER A 10 -1.46 -0.51 48.12
N SER A 11 -2.06 -1.39 47.31
CA SER A 11 -2.85 -2.59 47.68
C SER A 11 -3.62 -3.01 46.43
N SER A 12 -3.22 -4.03 45.67
CA SER A 12 -3.26 -5.50 45.91
C SER A 12 -4.65 -6.13 45.72
N ALA A 13 -4.80 -6.88 44.61
CA ALA A 13 -5.47 -8.19 44.42
C ALA A 13 -5.67 -8.39 42.89
N ALA A 14 -4.85 -9.15 42.15
CA ALA A 14 -4.80 -10.62 42.00
C ALA A 14 -6.20 -11.23 41.72
N THR A 15 -6.49 -12.09 40.75
CA THR A 15 -5.78 -12.89 39.71
C THR A 15 -6.95 -13.52 38.88
N ARG A 16 -6.86 -13.84 37.58
CA ARG A 16 -6.27 -15.06 37.04
C ARG A 16 -6.36 -15.02 35.50
N SER A 17 -5.21 -15.23 34.85
CA SER A 17 -5.11 -15.80 33.50
C SER A 17 -5.08 -17.31 33.58
N SER A 18 -5.60 -17.98 32.55
CA SER A 18 -5.17 -19.35 32.21
C SER A 18 -5.37 -19.58 30.72
N SER A 19 -4.25 -19.74 30.03
CA SER A 19 -4.09 -20.40 28.74
C SER A 19 -3.95 -21.91 28.97
N ALA A 20 -4.41 -22.74 28.01
CA ALA A 20 -3.63 -23.83 27.42
C ALA A 20 -4.49 -24.70 26.49
N PHE A 21 -3.87 -25.01 25.36
CA PHE A 21 -4.19 -26.02 24.36
C PHE A 21 -4.16 -27.44 24.96
N PHE A 22 -4.96 -28.38 24.43
CA PHE A 22 -4.55 -29.76 24.15
C PHE A 22 -5.48 -30.44 23.13
N THR A 23 -4.84 -31.14 22.20
CA THR A 23 -5.28 -32.02 21.11
C THR A 23 -5.95 -33.33 21.55
N ARG A 24 -6.87 -33.87 20.73
CA ARG A 24 -6.94 -35.32 20.45
C ARG A 24 -7.74 -35.66 19.19
N ASN A 25 -7.09 -36.38 18.27
CA ASN A 25 -7.69 -37.14 17.16
C ASN A 25 -8.46 -38.37 17.70
N PRO A 26 -9.31 -38.99 16.88
CA PRO A 26 -8.96 -40.36 16.47
C PRO A 26 -9.23 -40.66 14.99
N PHE A 27 -8.30 -41.39 14.39
CA PHE A 27 -8.45 -42.12 13.12
C PHE A 27 -9.29 -43.39 13.34
N THR A 28 -10.17 -43.72 12.40
CA THR A 28 -10.47 -45.10 11.99
C THR A 28 -10.70 -45.12 10.48
N PHE A 29 -10.20 -46.18 9.86
CA PHE A 29 -10.01 -46.40 8.42
C PHE A 29 -10.98 -47.51 7.96
N THR A 30 -11.55 -47.41 6.76
CA THR A 30 -11.84 -48.55 5.85
C THR A 30 -12.33 -48.05 4.49
N ASP A 31 -11.75 -48.63 3.43
CA ASP A 31 -12.05 -48.55 1.99
C ASP A 31 -13.51 -48.98 1.68
N ASP A 32 -14.16 -48.73 0.52
CA ASP A 32 -13.73 -48.99 -0.85
C ASP A 32 -14.79 -48.48 -1.88
N SER A 33 -14.32 -48.19 -3.10
CA SER A 33 -14.91 -48.25 -4.46
C SER A 33 -16.26 -47.62 -4.92
N SER A 34 -16.14 -46.94 -6.10
CA SER A 34 -17.08 -46.79 -7.24
C SER A 34 -17.83 -45.46 -7.50
N SER A 35 -17.48 -44.80 -8.61
CA SER A 35 -18.17 -43.67 -9.30
C SER A 35 -19.34 -44.18 -10.19
N PRO A 36 -20.09 -43.35 -10.97
CA PRO A 36 -20.31 -41.88 -10.99
C PRO A 36 -21.81 -41.47 -11.07
N ALA A 37 -22.14 -40.17 -10.94
CA ALA A 37 -22.95 -39.38 -11.90
C ALA A 37 -23.79 -38.22 -11.29
N ARG A 38 -23.78 -37.12 -12.06
CA ARG A 38 -24.81 -36.07 -12.26
C ARG A 38 -24.79 -34.80 -11.39
N SER A 39 -24.32 -33.73 -12.04
CA SER A 39 -24.60 -32.29 -11.81
C SER A 39 -26.11 -31.97 -12.02
N PRO A 40 -26.71 -30.84 -11.52
CA PRO A 40 -26.27 -29.46 -11.78
C PRO A 40 -26.39 -28.43 -10.61
N SER A 41 -25.92 -27.22 -10.94
CA SER A 41 -25.62 -26.00 -10.18
C SER A 41 -26.81 -25.23 -9.52
N PRO A 42 -26.55 -24.17 -8.71
CA PRO A 42 -27.46 -23.62 -7.71
C PRO A 42 -28.17 -22.30 -8.11
N ALA A 43 -29.32 -22.00 -7.49
CA ALA A 43 -29.93 -20.67 -7.54
C ALA A 43 -30.73 -20.31 -6.27
N SER A 44 -30.61 -19.02 -5.90
CA SER A 44 -31.46 -18.18 -5.05
C SER A 44 -31.54 -18.44 -3.54
N LEU A 45 -30.58 -17.81 -2.84
CA LEU A 45 -30.78 -17.19 -1.52
C LEU A 45 -31.61 -15.89 -1.66
N ALA A 46 -32.34 -15.57 -0.58
CA ALA A 46 -32.92 -14.27 -0.21
C ALA A 46 -34.38 -13.98 -0.59
N SER A 47 -35.32 -14.31 0.30
CA SER A 47 -36.52 -13.50 0.57
C SER A 47 -37.34 -14.07 1.74
N GLN A 48 -36.85 -13.95 2.97
CA GLN A 48 -37.63 -14.25 4.19
C GLN A 48 -37.38 -13.23 5.29
N PHE A 49 -37.47 -11.93 5.00
CA PHE A 49 -37.56 -10.90 6.02
C PHE A 49 -38.14 -9.64 5.39
N LEU A 50 -39.46 -9.49 5.38
CA LEU A 50 -40.21 -8.23 5.27
C LEU A 50 -41.71 -8.55 5.13
N ASP A 51 -42.39 -8.92 6.22
CA ASP A 51 -43.86 -8.85 6.24
C ASP A 51 -44.43 -8.65 7.67
N GLN A 52 -43.91 -7.62 8.34
CA GLN A 52 -44.52 -7.08 9.55
C GLN A 52 -44.48 -5.56 9.48
N PHE A 53 -45.59 -4.94 9.07
CA PHE A 53 -46.10 -3.63 9.53
C PHE A 53 -47.37 -3.30 8.71
N ARG A 54 -48.51 -3.88 9.09
CA ARG A 54 -49.83 -3.49 8.56
C ARG A 54 -50.52 -2.59 9.60
N GLY A 55 -50.40 -1.29 9.41
CA GLY A 55 -51.07 -0.26 10.22
C GLY A 55 -52.38 0.22 9.57
N PHE A 56 -53.41 0.34 10.41
CA PHE A 56 -54.61 1.19 10.33
C PHE A 56 -55.27 1.42 8.96
N SER A 57 -56.38 0.72 8.68
CA SER A 57 -57.36 1.15 7.68
C SER A 57 -58.56 1.84 8.37
N SER A 58 -58.73 3.12 8.10
CA SER A 58 -59.98 3.85 8.33
C SER A 58 -61.01 3.42 7.27
N ASN A 59 -62.11 2.80 7.68
CA ASN A 59 -63.23 2.54 6.80
C ASN A 59 -64.01 3.85 6.59
N SER A 60 -64.00 4.41 5.37
CA SER A 60 -64.88 5.51 5.01
C SER A 60 -66.22 4.96 4.54
N VAL A 61 -67.28 5.27 5.29
CA VAL A 61 -68.67 5.03 4.90
C VAL A 61 -69.08 6.16 3.96
N SER A 62 -69.41 5.86 2.71
CA SER A 62 -70.17 6.76 1.82
C SER A 62 -71.00 5.94 0.84
N PRO A 63 -72.28 6.30 0.62
CA PRO A 63 -73.21 5.44 -0.08
C PRO A 63 -73.00 5.48 -1.60
N ALA A 64 -73.24 4.32 -2.22
CA ALA A 64 -73.28 4.15 -3.64
C ALA A 64 -74.38 5.02 -4.27
N HIS A 65 -74.03 5.80 -5.31
CA HIS A 65 -74.69 5.84 -6.62
C HIS A 65 -74.43 7.17 -7.35
N GLN A 66 -73.50 7.20 -8.30
CA GLN A 66 -73.68 8.00 -9.53
C GLN A 66 -72.78 7.51 -10.66
N THR A 67 -73.45 7.04 -11.71
CA THR A 67 -72.94 6.55 -12.99
C THR A 67 -72.42 7.69 -13.87
N GLY A 68 -71.18 7.61 -14.36
CA GLY A 68 -70.68 8.48 -15.43
C GLY A 68 -69.15 8.48 -15.61
N LEU A 69 -68.69 7.64 -16.55
CA LEU A 69 -67.41 7.69 -17.28
C LEU A 69 -66.07 7.64 -16.49
N VAL A 70 -65.35 6.52 -16.64
CA VAL A 70 -63.99 6.19 -16.11
C VAL A 70 -63.94 5.96 -14.59
N SER A 71 -64.45 4.81 -14.13
CA SER A 71 -64.76 4.59 -12.72
C SER A 71 -63.73 3.84 -11.85
N ASP A 72 -62.58 3.40 -12.37
CA ASP A 72 -61.64 2.57 -11.57
C ASP A 72 -60.21 3.13 -11.40
N LEU A 73 -59.99 4.41 -11.69
CA LEU A 73 -58.73 5.05 -11.27
C LEU A 73 -58.90 5.58 -9.84
N PRO A 74 -58.03 5.21 -8.89
CA PRO A 74 -58.06 5.81 -7.57
C PRO A 74 -57.96 7.33 -7.71
N ALA A 75 -58.70 8.08 -6.90
CA ALA A 75 -58.85 9.54 -7.02
C ALA A 75 -57.49 10.27 -7.09
N THR A 76 -56.46 9.71 -6.47
CA THR A 76 -55.06 10.17 -6.54
C THR A 76 -54.46 10.10 -7.95
N VAL A 77 -54.72 9.03 -8.70
CA VAL A 77 -54.22 8.85 -10.07
C VAL A 77 -54.97 9.73 -11.08
N ALA A 78 -56.28 9.94 -10.86
CA ALA A 78 -57.06 10.88 -11.66
C ALA A 78 -56.59 12.34 -11.46
N ALA A 79 -56.28 12.72 -10.22
CA ALA A 79 -55.77 14.06 -9.88
C ALA A 79 -54.37 14.34 -10.48
N ILE A 80 -53.50 13.34 -10.57
CA ILE A 80 -52.17 13.47 -11.19
C ILE A 80 -52.28 13.64 -12.72
N LYS A 81 -53.20 12.90 -13.35
CA LYS A 81 -53.34 12.90 -14.82
C LYS A 81 -54.05 14.14 -15.36
N ASN A 82 -54.88 14.80 -14.56
CA ASN A 82 -55.60 16.00 -14.97
C ASN A 82 -55.52 17.07 -13.86
N PRO A 83 -54.38 17.78 -13.76
CA PRO A 83 -54.17 18.76 -12.70
C PRO A 83 -55.09 19.96 -12.91
N SER A 84 -56.26 19.94 -12.29
CA SER A 84 -57.12 21.13 -12.19
C SER A 84 -56.51 22.09 -11.16
N SER A 85 -56.74 23.40 -11.32
CA SER A 85 -56.35 24.42 -10.32
C SER A 85 -57.03 24.26 -8.96
N LYS A 86 -57.95 23.28 -8.85
CA LYS A 86 -58.75 22.98 -7.66
C LYS A 86 -58.16 21.85 -6.80
N ILE A 87 -56.95 21.37 -7.10
CA ILE A 87 -56.23 20.45 -6.21
C ILE A 87 -55.83 21.24 -4.96
N VAL A 88 -56.65 21.11 -3.92
CA VAL A 88 -56.32 21.58 -2.57
C VAL A 88 -55.46 20.50 -1.93
N TYR A 89 -54.17 20.78 -1.78
CA TYR A 89 -53.27 19.92 -1.02
C TYR A 89 -53.73 19.91 0.44
N ASP A 90 -53.78 18.73 1.04
CA ASP A 90 -54.06 18.59 2.47
C ASP A 90 -52.86 19.11 3.26
N ASP A 91 -52.95 20.36 3.69
CA ASP A 91 -51.93 21.04 4.49
C ASP A 91 -52.02 20.66 5.98
N SER A 92 -53.00 19.84 6.39
CA SER A 92 -53.21 19.51 7.81
C SER A 92 -52.15 18.56 8.39
N ASN A 93 -51.52 17.73 7.55
CA ASN A 93 -50.52 16.73 7.97
C ASN A 93 -49.06 17.13 7.72
N HIS A 94 -48.82 18.37 7.26
CA HIS A 94 -47.47 18.87 7.02
C HIS A 94 -47.22 20.10 7.89
N GLU A 95 -46.50 19.92 9.00
CA GLU A 95 -45.94 21.05 9.74
C GLU A 95 -44.95 21.81 8.85
N ARG A 96 -45.41 22.90 8.23
CA ARG A 96 -44.52 23.83 7.53
C ARG A 96 -43.99 24.84 8.54
N TYR A 97 -42.72 24.69 8.92
CA TYR A 97 -42.04 25.73 9.65
C TYR A 97 -42.01 27.02 8.82
N PRO A 98 -42.23 28.18 9.44
CA PRO A 98 -42.18 29.45 8.73
C PRO A 98 -40.79 29.66 8.11
N PRO A 99 -40.69 30.29 6.93
CA PRO A 99 -39.41 30.57 6.31
C PRO A 99 -38.56 31.44 7.26
N GLY A 100 -37.38 30.91 7.63
CA GLY A 100 -36.46 31.61 8.52
C GLY A 100 -35.93 32.91 7.91
N ASP A 101 -35.56 33.84 8.80
CA ASP A 101 -35.06 35.18 8.46
C ASP A 101 -33.87 35.12 7.46
N PRO A 102 -34.01 35.71 6.25
CA PRO A 102 -32.96 35.69 5.23
C PRO A 102 -31.63 36.32 5.67
N SER A 103 -31.66 37.32 6.56
CA SER A 103 -30.47 38.04 7.02
C SER A 103 -29.49 37.15 7.80
N LYS A 104 -29.99 36.07 8.42
CA LYS A 104 -29.21 35.15 9.27
C LYS A 104 -28.54 34.01 8.49
N ARG A 105 -28.89 33.84 7.20
CA ARG A 105 -28.40 32.74 6.37
C ARG A 105 -26.89 32.80 6.15
N ALA A 106 -26.34 34.01 5.95
CA ALA A 106 -24.91 34.20 5.77
C ALA A 106 -24.10 33.72 6.99
N PHE A 107 -24.55 34.07 8.19
CA PHE A 107 -23.95 33.58 9.44
C PHE A 107 -24.11 32.06 9.59
N ALA A 108 -25.29 31.51 9.29
CA ALA A 108 -25.51 30.06 9.35
C ALA A 108 -24.59 29.29 8.38
N TYR A 109 -24.42 29.77 7.14
CA TYR A 109 -23.50 29.16 6.18
C TYR A 109 -22.04 29.30 6.57
N PHE A 110 -21.66 30.43 7.17
CA PHE A 110 -20.33 30.62 7.72
C PHE A 110 -20.03 29.58 8.81
N VAL A 111 -20.94 29.39 9.77
CA VAL A 111 -20.78 28.41 10.86
C VAL A 111 -20.75 26.97 10.31
N LEU A 112 -21.69 26.61 9.42
CA LEU A 112 -21.74 25.27 8.80
C LEU A 112 -20.48 24.97 7.99
N THR A 113 -20.05 25.91 7.14
CA THR A 113 -18.88 25.72 6.28
C THR A 113 -17.59 25.73 7.08
N GLY A 114 -17.46 26.63 8.06
CA GLY A 114 -16.33 26.67 8.99
C GLY A 114 -16.19 25.37 9.78
N GLY A 115 -17.30 24.82 10.30
CA GLY A 115 -17.33 23.52 10.96
C GLY A 115 -16.89 22.37 10.04
N ARG A 116 -17.38 22.34 8.79
CA ARG A 116 -16.97 21.35 7.79
C ARG A 116 -15.49 21.46 7.42
N PHE A 117 -14.95 22.67 7.34
CA PHE A 117 -13.53 22.90 7.07
C PHE A 117 -12.65 22.34 8.19
N VAL A 118 -13.00 22.62 9.45
CA VAL A 118 -12.28 22.08 10.61
C VAL A 118 -12.37 20.55 10.64
N TYR A 119 -13.58 19.99 10.44
CA TYR A 119 -13.78 18.55 10.38
C TYR A 119 -12.93 17.88 9.28
N ALA A 120 -12.99 18.40 8.05
CA ALA A 120 -12.21 17.87 6.93
C ALA A 120 -10.70 17.97 7.19
N SER A 121 -10.24 19.06 7.82
CA SER A 121 -8.84 19.24 8.17
C SER A 121 -8.36 18.21 9.21
N LEU A 122 -9.17 17.92 10.22
CA LEU A 122 -8.84 16.91 11.23
C LEU A 122 -8.80 15.50 10.63
N VAL A 123 -9.80 15.14 9.82
CA VAL A 123 -9.81 13.84 9.12
C VAL A 123 -8.58 13.69 8.23
N ARG A 124 -8.22 14.74 7.48
CA ARG A 124 -7.00 14.75 6.67
C ARG A 124 -5.74 14.52 7.51
N LEU A 125 -5.60 15.22 8.63
CA LEU A 125 -4.43 15.04 9.52
C LEU A 125 -4.36 13.63 10.10
N LEU A 126 -5.49 13.05 10.50
CA LEU A 126 -5.55 11.68 11.00
C LEU A 126 -5.12 10.66 9.95
N ILE A 127 -5.66 10.76 8.73
CA ILE A 127 -5.29 9.89 7.61
C ILE A 127 -3.81 10.05 7.28
N LEU A 128 -3.30 11.28 7.18
CA LEU A 128 -1.89 11.54 6.89
C LEU A 128 -0.99 10.96 7.97
N LYS A 129 -1.32 11.13 9.26
CA LYS A 129 -0.52 10.56 10.36
C LYS A 129 -0.52 9.04 10.34
N PHE A 130 -1.67 8.43 10.04
CA PHE A 130 -1.78 6.98 9.90
C PHE A 130 -0.93 6.45 8.74
N VAL A 131 -1.06 7.05 7.55
CA VAL A 131 -0.27 6.65 6.37
C VAL A 131 1.23 6.89 6.60
N LEU A 132 1.61 8.03 7.18
CA LEU A 132 3.02 8.32 7.49
C LEU A 132 3.59 7.42 8.57
N SER A 133 2.76 6.86 9.47
CA SER A 133 3.25 5.86 10.44
C SER A 133 3.67 4.54 9.80
N MET A 134 3.21 4.26 8.57
CA MET A 134 3.64 3.11 7.77
C MET A 134 4.85 3.43 6.87
N SER A 135 5.31 4.69 6.84
CA SER A 135 6.51 5.08 6.08
C SER A 135 7.80 4.74 6.84
N ALA A 136 8.96 4.82 6.17
CA ALA A 136 10.25 4.48 6.76
C ALA A 136 10.52 5.28 8.06
N SER A 137 10.96 4.58 9.10
CA SER A 137 11.27 5.17 10.40
C SER A 137 12.60 5.95 10.38
N LYS A 138 12.76 6.89 11.32
CA LYS A 138 13.92 7.81 11.35
C LYS A 138 15.25 7.11 11.57
N ASP A 139 15.27 5.99 12.27
CA ASP A 139 16.45 5.14 12.48
C ASP A 139 16.92 4.50 11.17
N VAL A 140 16.00 4.04 10.31
CA VAL A 140 16.32 3.54 8.96
C VAL A 140 16.87 4.66 8.07
N LEU A 141 16.36 5.88 8.21
CA LEU A 141 16.87 7.06 7.51
C LEU A 141 18.22 7.55 8.07
N ALA A 142 18.51 7.32 9.35
CA ALA A 142 19.78 7.71 9.97
C ALA A 142 20.96 6.85 9.48
N LEU A 143 20.70 5.63 9.01
CA LEU A 143 21.67 4.76 8.32
C LEU A 143 21.99 5.24 6.88
N ALA A 144 21.89 6.54 6.63
CA ALA A 144 21.98 7.15 5.30
C ALA A 144 23.36 7.05 4.67
N SER A 145 24.41 7.16 5.49
CA SER A 145 25.80 7.11 5.05
C SER A 145 26.57 5.98 5.74
N LEU A 146 27.49 5.35 5.00
CA LEU A 146 28.36 4.28 5.49
C LEU A 146 29.81 4.61 5.13
N GLU A 147 30.69 4.57 6.12
CA GLU A 147 32.14 4.65 5.92
C GLU A 147 32.73 3.24 5.80
N VAL A 148 33.50 3.01 4.75
CA VAL A 148 34.18 1.73 4.49
C VAL A 148 35.67 1.99 4.36
N ASP A 149 36.48 1.23 5.10
CA ASP A 149 37.94 1.27 5.00
C ASP A 149 38.42 0.46 3.78
N LEU A 150 39.10 1.14 2.86
CA LEU A 150 39.61 0.55 1.62
C LEU A 150 40.94 -0.21 1.81
N SER A 151 41.65 0.03 2.92
CA SER A 151 42.99 -0.55 3.15
C SER A 151 42.97 -2.08 3.29
N SER A 152 41.84 -2.63 3.73
CA SER A 152 41.64 -4.07 3.94
C SER A 152 41.39 -4.87 2.65
N ILE A 153 41.22 -4.20 1.50
CA ILE A 153 40.77 -4.83 0.26
C ILE A 153 41.96 -5.11 -0.68
N GLU A 154 42.20 -6.39 -0.97
CA GLU A 154 43.23 -6.83 -1.90
C GLU A 154 42.81 -6.62 -3.37
N PRO A 155 43.73 -6.30 -4.28
CA PRO A 155 43.43 -6.18 -5.71
C PRO A 155 42.82 -7.47 -6.28
N GLY A 156 41.78 -7.33 -7.11
CA GLY A 156 41.05 -8.44 -7.71
C GLY A 156 39.96 -9.05 -6.82
N THR A 157 39.86 -8.63 -5.55
CA THR A 157 38.81 -9.10 -4.63
C THR A 157 37.59 -8.17 -4.64
N THR A 158 36.43 -8.73 -4.31
CA THR A 158 35.15 -7.98 -4.21
C THR A 158 34.58 -8.16 -2.82
N VAL A 159 34.43 -7.05 -2.11
CA VAL A 159 33.83 -7.00 -0.77
C VAL A 159 32.38 -6.57 -0.90
N THR A 160 31.49 -7.21 -0.15
CA THR A 160 30.07 -6.86 -0.10
C THR A 160 29.77 -6.21 1.24
N VAL A 161 29.35 -4.95 1.22
CA VAL A 161 28.91 -4.22 2.41
C VAL A 161 27.41 -3.94 2.34
N LYS A 162 26.73 -3.83 3.48
CA LYS A 162 25.29 -3.55 3.53
C LYS A 162 25.06 -2.05 3.69
N TRP A 163 24.39 -1.41 2.75
CA TRP A 163 24.00 0.01 2.79
C TRP A 163 22.52 0.18 2.46
N ARG A 164 21.76 0.87 3.33
CA ARG A 164 20.29 1.04 3.21
C ARG A 164 19.53 -0.27 2.95
N GLY A 165 19.98 -1.37 3.55
CA GLY A 165 19.40 -2.71 3.35
C GLY A 165 19.75 -3.40 2.03
N LYS A 166 20.45 -2.72 1.12
CA LYS A 166 20.94 -3.27 -0.16
C LYS A 166 22.41 -3.68 -0.02
N PRO A 167 22.86 -4.76 -0.69
CA PRO A 167 24.29 -5.04 -0.81
C PRO A 167 24.94 -4.04 -1.75
N VAL A 168 26.12 -3.55 -1.40
CA VAL A 168 26.99 -2.74 -2.27
C VAL A 168 28.27 -3.53 -2.47
N PHE A 169 28.62 -3.76 -3.73
CA PHE A 169 29.86 -4.39 -4.13
C PHE A 169 30.93 -3.32 -4.30
N ILE A 170 32.03 -3.52 -3.58
CA ILE A 170 33.24 -2.72 -3.69
C ILE A 170 34.30 -3.66 -4.21
N ARG A 171 34.70 -3.47 -5.46
CA ARG A 171 35.77 -4.24 -6.09
C ARG A 171 36.98 -3.34 -6.28
N ARG A 172 38.13 -3.82 -5.81
CA ARG A 172 39.42 -3.25 -6.16
C ARG A 172 39.89 -3.92 -7.46
N ARG A 173 39.83 -3.20 -8.57
CA ARG A 173 40.13 -3.72 -9.91
C ARG A 173 41.64 -3.79 -10.14
N THR A 174 42.07 -4.78 -10.93
CA THR A 174 43.44 -4.83 -11.46
C THR A 174 43.56 -3.98 -12.73
N ASP A 175 44.78 -3.69 -13.17
CA ASP A 175 45.00 -2.98 -14.43
C ASP A 175 44.42 -3.74 -15.64
N GLU A 176 44.46 -5.07 -15.58
CA GLU A 176 43.84 -5.95 -16.58
C GLU A 176 42.32 -5.79 -16.61
N ASP A 177 41.67 -5.75 -15.44
CA ASP A 177 40.23 -5.52 -15.32
C ASP A 177 39.82 -4.16 -15.89
N ILE A 178 40.63 -3.12 -15.64
CA ILE A 178 40.39 -1.75 -16.14
C ILE A 178 40.50 -1.72 -17.67
N ASN A 179 41.55 -2.35 -18.22
CA ASN A 179 41.73 -2.44 -19.67
C ASN A 179 40.61 -3.25 -20.34
N LEU A 180 40.17 -4.34 -19.70
CA LEU A 180 39.03 -5.13 -20.16
C LEU A 180 37.75 -4.30 -20.15
N ALA A 181 37.49 -3.52 -19.09
CA ALA A 181 36.31 -2.66 -19.00
C ALA A 181 36.28 -1.59 -20.12
N ASN A 182 37.42 -0.97 -20.40
CA ASN A 182 37.56 0.12 -21.37
C ASN A 182 37.58 -0.35 -22.83
N SER A 183 37.99 -1.60 -23.09
CA SER A 183 38.05 -2.16 -24.44
C SER A 183 36.72 -2.70 -24.97
N VAL A 184 35.66 -2.71 -24.15
CA VAL A 184 34.32 -3.15 -24.57
C VAL A 184 33.70 -2.13 -25.53
N ASP A 185 33.29 -2.60 -26.71
CA ASP A 185 32.50 -1.81 -27.65
C ASP A 185 31.13 -1.43 -27.07
N LEU A 186 30.84 -0.13 -27.06
CA LEU A 186 29.59 0.43 -26.54
C LEU A 186 28.37 0.00 -27.36
N GLY A 187 28.53 -0.24 -28.67
CA GLY A 187 27.44 -0.69 -29.54
C GLY A 187 26.94 -2.09 -29.22
N SER A 188 27.79 -2.92 -28.61
CA SER A 188 27.43 -4.27 -28.15
C SER A 188 26.63 -4.29 -26.84
N LEU A 189 26.59 -3.17 -26.12
CA LEU A 189 25.95 -3.08 -24.81
C LEU A 189 24.46 -2.76 -24.96
N ARG A 190 23.64 -3.41 -24.15
CA ARG A 190 22.20 -3.11 -24.07
C ARG A 190 21.94 -1.72 -23.48
N ASP A 191 22.74 -1.35 -22.50
CA ASP A 191 22.71 -0.05 -21.81
C ASP A 191 24.09 0.60 -22.00
N PRO A 192 24.30 1.36 -23.09
CA PRO A 192 25.61 1.89 -23.45
C PRO A 192 26.11 2.89 -22.41
N GLN A 193 27.18 2.53 -21.71
CA GLN A 193 27.81 3.39 -20.72
C GLN A 193 29.32 3.14 -20.69
N GLN A 194 30.09 4.22 -20.71
CA GLN A 194 31.56 4.16 -20.58
C GLN A 194 31.94 3.87 -19.12
N ASP A 195 33.07 3.19 -18.92
CA ASP A 195 33.56 2.89 -17.57
C ASP A 195 33.89 4.17 -16.78
N ALA A 196 34.50 5.15 -17.45
CA ALA A 196 34.88 6.44 -16.86
C ALA A 196 33.68 7.26 -16.34
N GLU A 197 32.47 7.01 -16.84
CA GLU A 197 31.24 7.65 -16.33
C GLU A 197 30.69 6.95 -15.08
N ARG A 198 31.07 5.69 -14.86
CA ARG A 198 30.60 4.84 -13.75
C ARG A 198 31.50 4.94 -12.53
N VAL A 199 32.79 5.21 -12.73
CA VAL A 199 33.79 5.25 -11.66
C VAL A 199 34.44 6.62 -11.57
N LYS A 200 34.71 7.06 -10.34
CA LYS A 200 35.51 8.29 -10.10
C LYS A 200 37.01 8.00 -10.13
N ASN A 201 37.41 6.84 -9.62
CA ASN A 201 38.77 6.32 -9.68
C ASN A 201 38.72 4.94 -10.35
N PRO A 202 39.49 4.70 -11.43
CA PRO A 202 39.45 3.43 -12.15
C PRO A 202 39.83 2.22 -11.29
N GLU A 203 40.64 2.38 -10.24
CA GLU A 203 40.98 1.27 -9.32
C GLU A 203 39.76 0.75 -8.55
N TRP A 204 38.78 1.61 -8.26
CA TRP A 204 37.66 1.30 -7.38
C TRP A 204 36.33 1.30 -8.13
N LEU A 205 35.73 0.12 -8.24
CA LEU A 205 34.37 -0.02 -8.70
C LEU A 205 33.42 -0.19 -7.52
N VAL A 206 32.45 0.70 -7.43
CA VAL A 206 31.43 0.69 -6.39
C VAL A 206 30.05 0.62 -7.07
N VAL A 207 29.35 -0.49 -6.89
CA VAL A 207 28.03 -0.72 -7.50
C VAL A 207 27.06 -1.34 -6.50
N ILE A 208 25.78 -1.01 -6.62
CA ILE A 208 24.72 -1.64 -5.83
C ILE A 208 24.49 -3.04 -6.39
N GLY A 209 24.65 -4.06 -5.53
CA GLY A 209 24.52 -5.48 -5.85
C GLY A 209 23.07 -5.95 -5.99
N VAL A 210 22.21 -5.13 -6.59
CA VAL A 210 20.80 -5.42 -6.82
C VAL A 210 20.58 -5.53 -8.31
N CYS A 211 20.25 -6.74 -8.77
CA CYS A 211 19.97 -7.01 -10.18
C CYS A 211 18.78 -6.18 -10.65
N THR A 212 18.97 -5.43 -11.74
CA THR A 212 17.99 -4.53 -12.34
C THR A 212 16.80 -5.25 -13.00
N HIS A 213 16.79 -6.58 -13.03
CA HIS A 213 15.63 -7.35 -13.45
C HIS A 213 14.52 -7.32 -12.38
N LEU A 214 14.74 -8.01 -11.25
CA LEU A 214 13.75 -8.21 -10.18
C LEU A 214 14.37 -8.13 -8.77
N GLY A 215 15.57 -7.58 -8.65
CA GLY A 215 16.17 -7.25 -7.35
C GLY A 215 16.96 -8.37 -6.64
N CYS A 216 17.20 -9.51 -7.29
CA CYS A 216 18.09 -10.54 -6.76
C CYS A 216 19.54 -10.04 -6.60
N ILE A 217 20.33 -10.71 -5.75
CA ILE A 217 21.74 -10.39 -5.53
C ILE A 217 22.61 -11.18 -6.52
N PRO A 218 23.36 -10.53 -7.43
CA PRO A 218 24.30 -11.21 -8.30
C PRO A 218 25.49 -11.79 -7.52
N LEU A 219 25.97 -12.97 -7.92
CA LEU A 219 27.15 -13.61 -7.38
C LEU A 219 28.41 -12.97 -7.99
N PRO A 220 29.42 -12.57 -7.19
CA PRO A 220 30.67 -12.00 -7.69
C PRO A 220 31.55 -13.06 -8.34
N ASN A 221 32.40 -12.63 -9.29
CA ASN A 221 33.35 -13.47 -10.02
C ASN A 221 32.69 -14.67 -10.71
N ALA A 222 31.47 -14.49 -11.20
CA ALA A 222 30.68 -15.55 -11.81
C ALA A 222 30.07 -15.09 -13.14
N GLY A 223 29.78 -16.07 -14.01
CA GLY A 223 29.19 -15.86 -15.32
C GLY A 223 30.22 -15.58 -16.42
N ASP A 224 29.73 -15.58 -17.66
CA ASP A 224 30.52 -15.56 -18.89
C ASP A 224 31.41 -14.31 -19.11
N PHE A 225 31.24 -13.23 -18.33
CA PHE A 225 31.88 -11.92 -18.57
C PHE A 225 32.78 -11.44 -17.41
N GLY A 226 33.16 -12.33 -16.49
CA GLY A 226 34.15 -12.03 -15.44
C GLY A 226 33.71 -11.06 -14.35
N GLY A 227 32.48 -10.54 -14.39
CA GLY A 227 31.91 -9.66 -13.38
C GLY A 227 31.00 -10.40 -12.41
N TRP A 228 29.69 -10.32 -12.67
CA TRP A 228 28.67 -10.89 -11.79
C TRP A 228 27.63 -11.71 -12.54
N PHE A 229 27.09 -12.72 -11.87
CA PHE A 229 26.01 -13.57 -12.39
C PHE A 229 24.81 -13.59 -11.46
N CYS A 230 23.64 -13.24 -11.97
CA CYS A 230 22.38 -13.32 -11.25
C CYS A 230 21.69 -14.68 -11.52
N PRO A 231 21.65 -15.60 -10.53
CA PRO A 231 21.13 -16.95 -10.73
C PRO A 231 19.63 -17.02 -10.93
N CYS A 232 18.88 -15.96 -10.59
CA CYS A 232 17.42 -15.98 -10.66
C CYS A 232 16.89 -16.18 -12.08
N HIS A 233 17.47 -15.49 -13.06
CA HIS A 233 17.05 -15.56 -14.47
C HIS A 233 18.23 -15.48 -15.45
N GLY A 234 19.45 -15.74 -14.97
CA GLY A 234 20.65 -15.81 -15.79
C GLY A 234 21.09 -14.46 -16.38
N SER A 235 21.05 -13.38 -15.60
CA SER A 235 21.62 -12.10 -16.04
C SER A 235 23.12 -12.06 -15.75
N HIS A 236 23.92 -11.71 -16.77
CA HIS A 236 25.38 -11.62 -16.65
C HIS A 236 25.83 -10.16 -16.77
N TYR A 237 26.65 -9.74 -15.83
CA TYR A 237 27.25 -8.43 -15.77
C TYR A 237 28.77 -8.54 -16.00
N ASP A 238 29.33 -7.59 -16.72
CA ASP A 238 30.77 -7.49 -16.92
C ASP A 238 31.49 -6.89 -15.69
N ILE A 239 32.81 -6.74 -15.78
CA ILE A 239 33.68 -6.23 -14.72
C ILE A 239 33.36 -4.78 -14.30
N SER A 240 32.64 -4.01 -15.10
CA SER A 240 32.16 -2.64 -14.79
C SER A 240 30.73 -2.66 -14.20
N GLY A 241 30.13 -3.84 -14.08
CA GLY A 241 28.75 -4.03 -13.64
C GLY A 241 27.73 -3.72 -14.74
N ARG A 242 28.12 -3.76 -16.01
CA ARG A 242 27.23 -3.50 -17.15
C ARG A 242 26.56 -4.77 -17.63
N ILE A 243 25.28 -4.69 -17.99
CA ILE A 243 24.50 -5.85 -18.41
C ILE A 243 24.93 -6.31 -19.81
N ARG A 244 25.29 -7.59 -19.93
CA ARG A 244 25.73 -8.21 -21.19
C ARG A 244 24.71 -9.22 -21.74
N LYS A 245 24.11 -10.01 -20.86
CA LYS A 245 23.22 -11.13 -21.22
C LYS A 245 22.13 -11.32 -20.17
N GLY A 246 21.00 -11.89 -20.58
CA GLY A 246 19.85 -12.19 -19.72
C GLY A 246 18.73 -11.15 -19.83
N PRO A 247 17.70 -11.20 -18.96
CA PRO A 247 16.53 -10.33 -19.03
C PRO A 247 16.68 -8.95 -18.36
N ALA A 248 17.75 -8.72 -17.59
CA ALA A 248 17.95 -7.42 -16.94
C ALA A 248 18.03 -6.27 -17.97
N PRO A 249 17.27 -5.18 -17.80
CA PRO A 249 17.24 -4.09 -18.78
C PRO A 249 18.42 -3.12 -18.67
N TYR A 250 18.96 -2.90 -17.47
CA TYR A 250 19.94 -1.84 -17.18
C TYR A 250 21.21 -2.36 -16.50
N ASN A 251 22.28 -1.55 -16.53
CA ASN A 251 23.51 -1.78 -15.78
C ASN A 251 23.27 -1.72 -14.26
N LEU A 252 24.17 -2.29 -13.46
CA LEU A 252 24.12 -2.14 -11.99
C LEU A 252 24.27 -0.66 -11.63
N GLU A 253 23.42 -0.21 -10.70
CA GLU A 253 23.37 1.17 -10.22
C GLU A 253 24.65 1.52 -9.47
N VAL A 254 25.22 2.69 -9.75
CA VAL A 254 26.36 3.23 -9.01
C VAL A 254 25.81 4.13 -7.90
N PRO A 255 26.07 3.86 -6.61
CA PRO A 255 25.60 4.72 -5.54
C PRO A 255 26.36 6.05 -5.53
N THR A 256 25.83 7.07 -4.86
CA THR A 256 26.60 8.28 -4.57
C THR A 256 27.67 7.98 -3.54
N TYR A 257 28.94 8.20 -3.87
CA TYR A 257 30.05 8.02 -2.93
C TYR A 257 31.10 9.12 -3.07
N SER A 258 31.91 9.32 -2.04
CA SER A 258 33.07 10.21 -2.04
C SER A 258 34.25 9.56 -1.31
N PHE A 259 35.45 9.80 -1.80
CA PHE A 259 36.68 9.43 -1.10
C PHE A 259 36.99 10.49 -0.04
N MET A 260 37.22 10.06 1.19
CA MET A 260 37.66 10.91 2.29
C MET A 260 39.17 10.80 2.48
N GLU A 261 39.74 11.73 3.24
CA GLU A 261 41.10 11.62 3.77
C GLU A 261 41.17 10.34 4.64
N GLU A 262 42.31 9.62 4.63
CA GLU A 262 42.51 8.33 5.34
C GLU A 262 42.09 7.04 4.60
N ASN A 263 42.01 7.01 3.26
CA ASN A 263 41.61 5.80 2.48
C ASN A 263 40.23 5.24 2.87
N LYS A 264 39.33 6.12 3.33
CA LYS A 264 37.93 5.77 3.63
C LYS A 264 37.03 6.17 2.48
N LEU A 265 36.08 5.29 2.17
CA LEU A 265 35.02 5.51 1.20
C LEU A 265 33.72 5.81 1.96
N LEU A 266 33.15 6.99 1.72
CA LEU A 266 31.82 7.34 2.21
C LEU A 266 30.79 7.02 1.13
N ILE A 267 29.80 6.20 1.45
CA ILE A 267 28.67 5.84 0.58
C ILE A 267 27.40 6.47 1.13
N GLY A 268 26.73 7.29 0.32
CA GLY A 268 25.42 7.90 0.63
C GLY A 268 25.45 9.31 1.17
#